data_AF-A0A093W7G7-F1
#
_entry.id   AF-A0A093W7G7-F1
#
_cell.length_a   1.000
_cell.length_b   1.000
_cell.length_c   1.000
_cell.angle_alpha   90.00
_cell.angle_beta   90.00
_cell.angle_gamma   90.00
#
_symmetry.space_group_name_H-M   'P 1'
#
loop_
_entity.id
_entity.type
_entity.pdbx_description
1 polymer ?
#
loop_
_entity_poly.entity_id
_entity_poly.type
_entity_poly.pdbx_seq_one_letter_code
_entity_poly.pdbx_strand_id
1 'polypeptide(L)'
;MIKKLSLWSKCLEESSKNLEPHRIPFYLYDLASSFHSFWNLGKENSDYKIIENKDSNLVQARIFLLNKILLTLKSGLSILGVTAPKSM
;
A
#
# COMPACT_ATOMS: atom_id res chain seq x y z
N MET A 1 6.99 0.50 4.65
CA MET A 1 5.82 -0.13 3.96
C MET A 1 5.56 -1.57 4.41
N ILE A 2 6.54 -2.49 4.38
CA ILE A 2 6.34 -3.90 4.81
C ILE A 2 5.76 -4.00 6.23
N LYS A 3 6.36 -3.28 7.19
CA LYS A 3 5.82 -3.19 8.57
C LYS A 3 4.39 -2.65 8.63
N LYS A 4 4.01 -1.73 7.73
CA LYS A 4 2.64 -1.22 7.68
C LYS A 4 1.70 -2.32 7.17
N LEU A 5 2.03 -2.96 6.05
CA LEU A 5 1.28 -4.09 5.49
C LEU A 5 1.04 -5.21 6.51
N SER A 6 2.03 -5.55 7.33
CA SER A 6 1.87 -6.59 8.37
C SER A 6 0.89 -6.20 9.48
N LEU A 7 0.54 -4.92 9.62
CA LEU A 7 -0.43 -4.43 10.61
C LEU A 7 -1.86 -4.38 10.06
N TRP A 8 -2.09 -4.71 8.78
CA TRP A 8 -3.43 -4.65 8.19
C TRP A 8 -4.45 -5.54 8.91
N SER A 9 -4.09 -6.80 9.19
CA SER A 9 -4.96 -7.74 9.89
C SER A 9 -5.32 -7.24 11.29
N LYS A 10 -4.34 -6.72 12.02
CA LYS A 10 -4.54 -6.12 13.34
C LYS A 10 -5.45 -4.89 13.28
N CYS A 11 -5.30 -4.05 12.27
CA CYS A 11 -6.17 -2.89 12.06
C CYS A 11 -7.64 -3.32 11.89
N LEU A 12 -7.90 -4.36 11.09
CA LEU A 12 -9.25 -4.93 10.92
C LEU A 12 -9.82 -5.51 12.22
N GLU A 13 -9.00 -6.24 12.96
CA GLU A 13 -9.39 -6.83 14.23
C GLU A 13 -9.75 -5.76 15.27
N GLU A 14 -8.91 -4.73 15.44
CA GLU A 14 -9.20 -3.62 16.37
C GLU A 14 -10.41 -2.81 15.93
N SER A 15 -10.53 -2.51 14.63
CA SER A 15 -11.64 -1.75 14.07
C SER A 15 -12.98 -2.45 14.30
N SER A 16 -13.03 -3.77 14.09
CA SER A 16 -14.23 -4.58 14.32
C SER A 16 -14.55 -4.76 15.80
N LYS A 17 -13.55 -5.11 16.63
CA LYS A 17 -13.75 -5.34 18.07
C LYS A 17 -14.24 -4.09 18.82
N ASN A 18 -13.72 -2.93 18.46
CA ASN A 18 -14.04 -1.67 19.15
C ASN A 18 -15.17 -0.88 18.47
N LEU A 19 -15.72 -1.37 17.35
CA LEU A 19 -16.70 -0.64 16.54
C LEU A 19 -16.18 0.72 16.05
N GLU A 20 -14.91 0.75 15.64
CA GLU A 20 -14.19 1.95 15.22
C GLU A 20 -13.83 1.86 13.71
N PRO A 21 -14.81 1.97 12.80
CA PRO A 21 -14.59 1.81 11.37
C PRO A 21 -13.62 2.85 10.78
N HIS A 22 -13.49 4.01 11.44
CA HIS A 22 -12.59 5.09 11.04
C HIS A 22 -11.12 4.65 10.99
N ARG A 23 -10.71 3.62 11.73
CA ARG A 23 -9.33 3.09 11.68
C ARG A 23 -8.91 2.64 10.28
N ILE A 24 -9.85 2.10 9.51
CA ILE A 24 -9.60 1.60 8.14
C ILE A 24 -9.16 2.74 7.21
N PRO A 25 -9.93 3.81 6.98
CA PRO A 25 -9.52 4.89 6.09
C PRO A 25 -8.23 5.58 6.56
N PHE A 26 -8.00 5.75 7.87
CA PHE A 26 -6.73 6.27 8.37
C PHE A 26 -5.54 5.37 8.00
N TYR A 27 -5.67 4.05 8.18
CA TYR A 27 -4.64 3.10 7.78
C TYR A 27 -4.39 3.14 6.26
N LEU A 28 -5.45 3.18 5.45
CA LEU A 28 -5.34 3.22 3.98
C LEU A 28 -4.67 4.51 3.52
N TYR A 29 -5.03 5.65 4.11
CA TYR A 29 -4.43 6.94 3.81
C TYR A 29 -2.93 6.94 4.11
N ASP A 30 -2.53 6.43 5.27
CA ASP A 30 -1.14 6.34 5.68
C ASP A 30 -0.31 5.37 4.80
N LEU A 31 -0.91 4.23 4.41
CA LEU A 31 -0.30 3.29 3.46
C LEU A 31 -0.11 3.92 2.08
N ALA A 32 -1.14 4.58 1.55
CA ALA A 32 -1.09 5.26 0.26
C ALA A 32 -0.08 6.40 0.26
N SER A 33 -0.03 7.21 1.32
CA SER A 33 0.96 8.29 1.50
C SER A 33 2.38 7.74 1.52
N SER A 34 2.62 6.65 2.26
CA SER A 34 3.93 5.99 2.31
C SER A 34 4.37 5.47 0.94
N PHE A 35 3.43 4.90 0.17
CA PHE A 35 3.69 4.46 -1.20
C PHE A 35 4.00 5.64 -2.13
N HIS A 36 3.22 6.72 -2.06
CA HIS A 36 3.42 7.91 -2.87
C HIS A 36 4.82 8.53 -2.65
N SER A 37 5.24 8.64 -1.38
CA SER A 37 6.60 9.11 -1.06
C SER A 37 7.67 8.18 -1.64
N PHE A 38 7.51 6.86 -1.53
CA PHE A 38 8.46 5.91 -2.11
C PHE A 38 8.53 6.01 -3.64
N TRP A 39 7.39 6.16 -4.31
CA TRP A 39 7.34 6.32 -5.76
C TRP A 39 8.08 7.59 -6.22
N ASN A 40 7.92 8.69 -5.50
CA ASN A 40 8.56 9.96 -5.84
C ASN A 40 10.09 9.94 -5.68
N LEU A 41 10.65 9.13 -4.78
CA LEU A 41 12.11 9.01 -4.62
C LEU A 41 12.81 8.59 -5.93
N GLY A 42 12.12 7.85 -6.80
CA GLY A 42 12.66 7.46 -8.11
C GLY A 42 12.93 8.64 -9.07
N LYS A 43 12.37 9.83 -8.79
CA LYS A 43 12.66 11.06 -9.54
C LYS A 43 14.00 11.67 -9.15
N GLU A 44 14.35 11.57 -7.86
CA GLU A 44 15.57 12.17 -7.30
C GLU A 44 16.76 11.20 -7.41
N ASN A 45 16.50 9.90 -7.28
CA ASN A 45 17.52 8.87 -7.32
C ASN A 45 17.04 7.67 -8.15
N SER A 46 17.77 7.38 -9.23
CA SER A 46 17.51 6.29 -10.17
C SER A 46 17.49 4.91 -9.52
N ASP A 47 18.20 4.70 -8.41
CA ASP A 47 18.24 3.42 -7.70
C ASP A 47 16.89 3.06 -7.07
N TYR A 48 16.04 4.06 -6.83
CA TYR A 48 14.67 3.87 -6.33
C TYR A 48 13.65 3.66 -7.44
N LYS A 49 14.01 3.83 -8.70
CA LYS A 49 13.12 3.44 -9.81
C LYS A 49 12.86 1.95 -9.76
N ILE A 50 11.59 1.59 -9.98
CA ILE A 50 11.14 0.22 -9.82
C ILE A 50 11.42 -0.60 -11.07
N ILE A 51 11.20 -0.04 -12.26
CA ILE A 51 11.30 -0.77 -13.54
C ILE A 51 12.69 -0.63 -14.17
N GLU A 52 13.25 0.58 -14.20
CA GLU A 52 14.53 0.90 -14.85
C GLU A 52 15.76 0.54 -13.98
N ASN A 53 15.63 -0.44 -13.08
CA ASN A 53 16.73 -0.87 -12.23
C ASN A 53 17.46 -2.07 -12.86
N LYS A 54 18.79 -2.07 -12.79
CA LYS A 54 19.64 -3.13 -13.35
C LYS A 54 19.55 -4.44 -12.57
N ASP A 55 19.17 -4.39 -11.29
CA ASP A 55 19.00 -5.58 -10.45
C ASP A 55 17.60 -6.17 -10.62
N SER A 56 17.50 -7.21 -11.45
CA SER A 56 16.23 -7.91 -11.70
C SER A 56 15.59 -8.50 -10.43
N ASN A 57 16.37 -8.94 -9.44
CA ASN A 57 15.80 -9.51 -8.22
C ASN A 57 15.14 -8.41 -7.38
N LEU A 58 15.77 -7.24 -7.33
CA LEU A 58 15.22 -6.07 -6.65
C LEU A 58 13.95 -5.57 -7.36
N VAL A 59 13.93 -5.55 -8.69
CA VAL A 59 12.73 -5.20 -9.47
C VAL A 59 11.57 -6.14 -9.12
N GLN A 60 11.79 -7.45 -9.14
CA GLN A 60 10.76 -8.45 -8.81
C GLN A 60 10.24 -8.28 -7.38
N ALA A 61 11.14 -8.08 -6.40
CA ALA A 61 10.75 -7.85 -5.01
C ALA A 61 9.90 -6.59 -4.85
N ARG A 62 10.26 -5.50 -5.54
CA ARG A 62 9.50 -4.25 -5.52
C ARG A 62 8.13 -4.40 -6.19
N ILE A 63 8.03 -5.06 -7.35
CA ILE A 63 6.75 -5.35 -8.00
C ILE A 63 5.85 -6.19 -7.10
N PHE A 64 6.40 -7.21 -6.43
CA PHE A 64 5.65 -8.00 -5.46
C PHE A 64 5.11 -7.12 -4.32
N LEU A 65 5.94 -6.23 -3.77
CA LEU A 65 5.51 -5.28 -2.74
C LEU A 65 4.38 -4.38 -3.23
N LEU A 66 4.48 -3.81 -4.44
CA LEU A 66 3.43 -2.99 -5.05
C LEU A 66 2.11 -3.75 -5.17
N ASN A 67 2.16 -5.02 -5.59
CA ASN A 67 0.97 -5.86 -5.68
C ASN A 67 0.32 -6.06 -4.31
N LYS A 68 1.10 -6.27 -3.24
CA LYS A 68 0.55 -6.38 -1.87
C LYS A 68 -0.08 -5.07 -1.39
N ILE A 69 0.49 -3.93 -1.74
CA ILE A 69 -0.11 -2.61 -1.46
C ILE A 69 -1.44 -2.47 -2.20
N LEU A 70 -1.48 -2.77 -3.50
CA LEU A 70 -2.69 -2.73 -4.32
C LEU A 70 -3.82 -3.59 -3.74
N LEU A 71 -3.52 -4.85 -3.40
CA LEU A 71 -4.52 -5.76 -2.83
C LEU A 71 -5.05 -5.26 -1.48
N THR A 72 -4.18 -4.70 -0.64
CA THR A 72 -4.57 -4.14 0.66
C THR A 72 -5.47 -2.92 0.49
N LEU A 73 -5.09 -1.99 -0.41
CA LEU A 73 -5.90 -0.81 -0.71
C LEU A 73 -7.27 -1.19 -1.28
N LYS A 74 -7.32 -2.13 -2.23
CA LYS A 74 -8.56 -2.63 -2.81
C LYS A 74 -9.45 -3.30 -1.75
N SER A 75 -8.86 -4.11 -0.87
CA SER A 75 -9.58 -4.76 0.22
C SER A 75 -10.19 -3.72 1.17
N GLY A 76 -9.41 -2.74 1.63
CA GLY A 76 -9.90 -1.70 2.52
C GLY A 76 -10.96 -0.80 1.89
N LEU A 77 -10.76 -0.36 0.64
CA LEU A 77 -11.76 0.44 -0.08
C LEU A 77 -13.07 -0.33 -0.30
N SER A 78 -12.99 -1.64 -0.56
CA SER A 78 -14.18 -2.51 -0.65
C SER A 78 -14.97 -2.57 0.66
N ILE A 79 -14.30 -2.58 1.81
CA ILE A 79 -14.97 -2.53 3.12
C ILE A 79 -15.70 -1.19 3.31
N LEU A 80 -15.14 -0.11 2.79
CA LEU A 80 -15.74 1.23 2.83
C LEU A 80 -16.84 1.46 1.78
N GLY A 81 -17.12 0.47 0.93
CA GLY A 81 -18.09 0.61 -0.17
C GLY A 81 -17.62 1.52 -1.30
N VAL A 82 -16.31 1.75 -1.43
CA VAL A 82 -15.72 2.62 -2.46
C VAL A 82 -15.07 1.75 -3.55
N THR A 83 -15.34 2.09 -4.81
CA THR A 83 -14.70 1.44 -5.97
C THR A 83 -13.22 1.82 -6.08
N ALA A 84 -12.35 0.84 -6.34
CA ALA A 84 -10.96 1.05 -6.70
C ALA A 84 -10.79 0.91 -8.24
N PRO A 85 -10.76 2.00 -9.01
CA PRO A 85 -10.70 1.94 -10.46
C PRO A 85 -9.35 1.38 -10.95
N LYS A 86 -9.36 0.72 -12.12
CA LYS A 86 -8.12 0.19 -12.74
C LYS A 86 -7.23 1.30 -13.32
N SER A 87 -7.84 2.43 -13.68
CA SER A 87 -7.19 3.64 -14.20
C SER A 87 -7.95 4.86 -13.68
N MET A 88 -7.22 5.92 -13.35
CA MET A 88 -7.79 7.24 -13.00
C MET A 88 -7.63 8.20 -14.17
#